data_AF-A0A3E0NBJ9-F1
#
_entry.id   AF-A0A3E0NBJ9-F1
#
_cell.length_a   1.000
_cell.length_b   1.000
_cell.length_c   1.000
_cell.angle_alpha   90.00
_cell.angle_beta   90.00
_cell.angle_gamma   90.00
#
_symmetry.space_group_name_H-M   'P 1'
#
loop_
_entity.id
_entity.type
_entity.pdbx_description
1 polymer ?
#
loop_
_entity_poly.entity_id
_entity_poly.type
_entity_poly.pdbx_seq_one_letter_code
_entity_poly.pdbx_strand_id
1 'polypeptide(L)'
;MTATSTQAATLRVFSELEPGDRVELLHEVKIGSSKTWQTRTTGTVVLAERRRHGLHYQRNVDDKVYSDVLVLERDGGELTTVTLDEFSVLRKI
;
A
#
# COMPACT_ATOMS: atom_id res chain seq x y z
N MET A 1 12.69 14.77 9.42
CA MET A 1 11.23 14.69 9.68
C MET A 1 10.82 13.23 9.58
N THR A 2 10.14 12.76 10.61
CA THR A 2 9.93 11.38 11.06
C THR A 2 9.11 10.52 10.09
N ALA A 3 9.63 9.35 9.68
CA ALA A 3 8.89 8.35 8.88
C ALA A 3 7.50 8.03 9.48
N THR A 4 7.38 8.07 10.81
CA THR A 4 6.14 7.84 11.56
C THR A 4 5.02 8.84 11.21
N SER A 5 5.33 10.11 10.93
CA SER A 5 4.30 11.11 10.58
C SER A 5 3.80 10.92 9.15
N THR A 6 4.67 10.50 8.23
CA THR A 6 4.32 10.21 6.84
C THR A 6 3.45 8.96 6.76
N GLN A 7 3.83 7.89 7.46
CA GLN A 7 3.05 6.66 7.53
C GLN A 7 1.64 6.91 8.08
N ALA A 8 1.52 7.68 9.18
CA ALA A 8 0.21 8.00 9.75
C ALA A 8 -0.69 8.78 8.79
N ALA A 9 -0.12 9.67 7.97
CA ALA A 9 -0.87 10.39 6.93
C ALA A 9 -1.32 9.44 5.81
N THR A 10 -0.43 8.57 5.33
CA THR A 10 -0.75 7.54 4.34
C THR A 10 -1.89 6.63 4.81
N LEU A 11 -1.86 6.18 6.06
CA LEU A 11 -2.89 5.29 6.62
C LEU A 11 -4.25 6.00 6.78
N ARG A 12 -4.27 7.32 7.05
CA ARG A 12 -5.52 8.10 7.05
C ARG A 12 -6.14 8.13 5.67
N VAL A 13 -5.34 8.49 4.65
CA VAL A 13 -5.81 8.48 3.26
C VAL A 13 -6.32 7.10 2.88
N PHE A 14 -5.57 6.04 3.20
CA PHE A 14 -5.96 4.67 2.92
C PHE A 14 -7.31 4.30 3.55
N SER A 15 -7.56 4.69 4.79
CA SER A 15 -8.82 4.39 5.49
C SER A 15 -10.05 5.09 4.91
N GLU A 16 -9.85 6.12 4.09
CA GLU A 16 -10.89 6.93 3.46
C GLU A 16 -11.10 6.58 1.98
N LEU A 17 -10.32 5.63 1.42
CA LEU A 17 -10.43 5.26 0.02
C LEU A 17 -11.68 4.41 -0.27
N GLU A 18 -12.36 4.76 -1.35
CA GLU A 18 -13.46 3.99 -1.91
C GLU A 18 -13.13 3.49 -3.32
N PRO A 19 -13.72 2.36 -3.77
CA PRO A 19 -13.61 1.95 -5.16
C PRO A 19 -14.08 3.06 -6.11
N GLY A 20 -13.29 3.34 -7.14
CA GLY A 20 -13.49 4.45 -8.08
C GLY A 20 -12.63 5.68 -7.80
N ASP A 21 -12.01 5.78 -6.61
CA ASP A 21 -11.12 6.89 -6.29
C ASP A 21 -9.84 6.85 -7.13
N ARG A 22 -9.39 8.01 -7.61
CA ARG A 22 -8.12 8.11 -8.31
C ARG A 22 -7.00 8.42 -7.31
N VAL A 23 -5.90 7.68 -7.40
CA VAL A 23 -4.77 7.83 -6.47
C VAL A 23 -3.41 7.82 -7.17
N GLU A 24 -2.44 8.45 -6.52
CA GLU A 24 -1.02 8.32 -6.78
C GLU A 24 -0.33 7.73 -5.55
N LEU A 25 0.43 6.66 -5.76
CA LEU A 25 1.24 5.99 -4.76
C LEU A 25 2.71 6.08 -5.14
N LEU A 26 3.53 6.59 -4.22
CA LEU A 26 4.99 6.49 -4.29
C LEU A 26 5.42 5.36 -3.37
N HIS A 27 6.19 4.42 -3.93
CA HIS A 27 6.73 3.28 -3.21
C HIS A 27 8.25 3.31 -3.27
N GLU A 28 8.90 3.03 -2.15
CA GLU A 28 10.35 3.04 -2.03
C GLU A 28 10.90 1.62 -2.23
N VAL A 29 11.86 1.47 -3.14
CA VAL A 29 12.56 0.21 -3.41
C VAL A 29 14.01 0.38 -3.03
N LYS A 30 14.43 -0.30 -1.96
CA LYS A 30 15.83 -0.32 -1.53
C LYS A 30 16.63 -1.33 -2.35
N ILE A 31 17.72 -0.86 -2.96
CA ILE A 31 18.63 -1.66 -3.78
C ILE A 31 19.97 -1.77 -3.06
N GLY A 32 20.21 -2.94 -2.47
CA GLY A 32 21.38 -3.16 -1.62
C GLY A 32 21.36 -2.28 -0.36
N SER A 33 22.53 -1.87 0.11
CA SER A 33 22.65 -1.07 1.34
C SER A 33 22.60 0.44 1.11
N SER A 34 22.85 0.91 -0.11
CA SER A 34 23.18 2.32 -0.38
C SER A 34 22.29 3.01 -1.40
N LYS A 35 21.50 2.27 -2.19
CA LYS A 35 20.63 2.87 -3.21
C LYS A 35 19.18 2.71 -2.83
N THR A 36 18.42 3.75 -3.11
CA THR A 36 16.98 3.80 -2.94
C THR A 36 16.38 4.33 -4.23
N TRP A 37 15.42 3.62 -4.79
CA TRP A 37 14.62 4.05 -5.93
C TRP A 37 13.21 4.32 -5.50
N GLN A 38 12.54 5.27 -6.15
CA GLN A 38 11.13 5.52 -5.96
C GLN A 38 10.39 5.12 -7.23
N THR A 39 9.37 4.30 -7.07
CA THR A 39 8.43 3.98 -8.15
C THR A 39 7.11 4.68 -7.91
N ARG A 40 6.54 5.22 -8.98
CA ARG A 40 5.26 5.92 -8.95
C ARG A 40 4.20 5.11 -9.65
N THR A 41 3.11 4.88 -8.92
CA THR A 41 1.97 4.11 -9.40
C THR A 41 0.73 4.96 -9.30
N THR A 42 0.12 5.26 -10.44
CA THR A 42 -1.13 6.01 -10.52
C THR A 42 -2.21 5.12 -11.09
N GLY A 43 -3.38 5.11 -10.46
CA GLY A 43 -4.50 4.27 -10.89
C GLY A 43 -5.78 4.59 -10.15
N THR A 44 -6.84 3.93 -10.56
CA THR A 44 -8.15 3.98 -9.92
C THR A 44 -8.27 2.85 -8.91
N VAL A 45 -8.74 3.13 -7.71
CA VAL A 45 -8.93 2.14 -6.64
C VAL A 45 -10.02 1.18 -7.05
N VAL A 46 -9.69 -0.11 -7.05
CA VAL A 46 -10.64 -1.21 -7.23
C VAL A 46 -11.01 -1.81 -5.87
N LEU A 47 -10.02 -1.94 -4.99
CA LEU A 47 -10.18 -2.47 -3.63
C LEU A 47 -9.11 -1.90 -2.71
N ALA A 48 -9.51 -1.52 -1.50
CA ALA A 48 -8.61 -1.25 -0.39
C ALA A 48 -9.01 -2.17 0.78
N GLU A 49 -8.12 -3.05 1.21
CA GLU A 49 -8.38 -3.97 2.33
C GLU A 49 -7.18 -4.13 3.25
N ARG A 50 -7.46 -4.29 4.55
CA ARG A 50 -6.47 -4.78 5.51
C ARG A 50 -6.52 -6.30 5.53
N ARG A 51 -5.61 -6.93 4.80
CA ARG A 51 -5.60 -8.37 4.59
C ARG A 51 -4.80 -9.09 5.66
N ARG A 52 -5.37 -10.15 6.23
CA ARG A 52 -4.63 -11.07 7.09
C ARG A 52 -3.71 -11.93 6.22
N HIS A 53 -2.43 -11.88 6.52
CA HIS A 53 -1.44 -12.82 6.01
C HIS A 53 -1.14 -13.83 7.10
N GLY A 54 -0.99 -15.08 6.71
CA GLY A 54 -0.83 -16.19 7.64
C GLY A 54 -0.98 -17.50 6.88
N LEU A 55 -0.77 -18.60 7.59
CA LEU A 55 -1.01 -19.92 7.01
C LEU A 55 -2.50 -20.09 6.70
N HIS A 56 -2.80 -20.88 5.65
CA HIS A 56 -4.16 -21.31 5.33
C HIS A 56 -4.86 -22.00 6.53
N TYR A 57 -4.08 -22.54 7.47
CA TYR A 57 -4.54 -23.15 8.70
C TYR A 57 -3.92 -22.47 9.93
N GLN A 58 -4.73 -22.13 10.94
CA GLN A 58 -4.31 -21.40 12.12
C GLN A 58 -3.43 -22.28 13.04
N ARG A 59 -2.11 -22.15 12.94
CA ARG A 59 -1.14 -22.91 13.75
C ARG A 59 -0.75 -22.20 15.06
N ASN A 60 -0.78 -20.87 15.07
CA ASN A 60 -0.54 -20.05 16.25
C ASN A 60 -1.61 -18.96 16.35
N VAL A 61 -2.11 -18.73 17.56
CA VAL A 61 -3.16 -17.75 17.85
C VAL A 61 -2.62 -16.32 17.77
N ASP A 62 -1.31 -16.14 17.96
CA ASP A 62 -0.64 -14.84 17.95
C ASP A 62 -0.01 -14.46 16.59
N ASP A 63 -0.34 -15.21 15.53
CA ASP A 63 0.06 -14.86 14.17
C ASP A 63 -0.81 -13.69 13.65
N LYS A 64 -0.37 -12.47 13.96
CA LYS A 64 -1.03 -11.19 13.64
C LYS A 64 -0.34 -10.48 12.47
N VAL A 65 -0.02 -11.19 11.40
CA VAL A 65 0.50 -10.55 10.20
C VAL A 65 -0.68 -9.99 9.41
N TYR A 66 -0.77 -8.67 9.33
CA TYR A 66 -1.71 -7.96 8.47
C TYR A 66 -0.93 -7.05 7.55
N SER A 67 -1.46 -6.84 6.36
CA SER A 67 -0.93 -5.87 5.42
C SER A 67 -2.08 -5.06 4.82
N ASP A 68 -1.83 -3.77 4.64
CA ASP A 68 -2.76 -2.88 3.96
C ASP A 68 -2.51 -3.01 2.46
N VAL A 69 -3.49 -3.56 1.75
CA VAL A 69 -3.40 -3.95 0.34
C VAL A 69 -4.32 -3.06 -0.48
N LEU A 70 -3.77 -2.54 -1.57
CA LEU A 70 -4.48 -1.70 -2.53
C LEU A 70 -4.44 -2.34 -3.91
N VAL A 71 -5.61 -2.61 -4.48
CA VAL A 71 -5.77 -3.05 -5.87
C VAL A 71 -6.12 -1.83 -6.70
N LEU A 72 -5.30 -1.55 -7.71
CA LEU A 72 -5.46 -0.40 -8.60
C LEU A 72 -5.63 -0.86 -10.04
N GLU A 73 -6.55 -0.23 -10.76
CA GLU A 73 -6.63 -0.27 -12.21
C GLU A 73 -5.81 0.89 -12.78
N ARG A 74 -4.78 0.56 -13.57
CA ARG A 74 -3.93 1.53 -14.27
C ARG A 74 -4.66 2.09 -15.49
N ASP A 75 -4.13 3.16 -16.06
CA ASP A 75 -4.70 3.81 -17.26
C ASP A 75 -4.85 2.89 -18.47
N GLY A 76 -4.05 1.82 -18.54
CA GLY A 76 -4.15 0.80 -19.59
C GLY A 76 -5.18 -0.31 -19.32
N GLY A 77 -5.94 -0.23 -18.22
CA GLY A 77 -6.85 -1.29 -17.76
C GLY A 77 -6.15 -2.46 -17.04
N GLU A 78 -4.83 -2.40 -16.87
CA GLU A 78 -4.08 -3.39 -16.10
C GLU A 78 -4.39 -3.26 -14.61
N LEU A 79 -4.67 -4.39 -13.95
CA LEU A 79 -4.77 -4.45 -12.50
C LEU A 79 -3.41 -4.70 -11.87
N THR A 80 -3.07 -3.86 -10.88
CA THR A 80 -1.88 -4.03 -10.05
C THR A 80 -2.27 -4.07 -8.59
N THR A 81 -1.53 -4.82 -7.79
CA THR A 81 -1.72 -4.89 -6.33
C THR A 81 -0.48 -4.36 -5.65
N VAL A 82 -0.67 -3.44 -4.72
CA VAL A 82 0.43 -2.85 -3.95
C VAL A 82 0.15 -2.99 -2.46
N THR A 83 1.18 -3.40 -1.72
CA THR A 83 1.15 -3.45 -0.26
C THR A 83 1.80 -2.18 0.28
N LEU A 84 1.17 -1.53 1.24
CA LEU A 84 1.71 -0.33 1.88
C LEU A 84 2.73 -0.71 2.96
N ASP A 85 3.76 0.12 3.09
CA ASP A 85 4.80 0.05 4.12
C ASP A 85 5.03 1.43 4.77
N GLU A 86 6.01 1.54 5.66
CA GLU A 86 6.33 2.79 6.37
C GLU A 86 6.92 3.90 5.47
N PHE A 87 7.32 3.58 4.24
CA PHE A 87 7.90 4.52 3.27
C PHE A 87 6.91 4.91 2.16
N SER A 88 5.77 4.22 2.11
CA SER A 88 4.71 4.46 1.14
C SER A 88 4.06 5.83 1.35
N VAL A 89 3.97 6.61 0.27
CA VAL A 89 3.28 7.90 0.26
C VAL A 89 2.08 7.81 -0.67
N LEU A 90 0.88 7.83 -0.09
CA LEU A 90 -0.38 7.72 -0.81
C LEU A 90 -1.09 9.07 -0.86
N ARG A 91 -1.62 9.42 -2.03
CA ARG A 91 -2.39 10.65 -2.26
C ARG A 91 -3.59 10.34 -3.15
N LYS A 92 -4.76 10.88 -2.79
CA LYS A 92 -5.93 10.96 -3.66
C LYS A 92 -5.78 12.17 -4.60
N ILE A 93 -6.14 12.01 -5.87
CA ILE A 93 -5.99 13.03 -6.92
C ILE A 93 -7.28 13.27 -7.69
#